data_AF-A0A2X4Y9L5-F1
#
_entry.id   AF-A0A2X4Y9L5-F1
#
_cell.length_a   1.000
_cell.length_b   1.000
_cell.length_c   1.000
_cell.angle_alpha   90.00
_cell.angle_beta   90.00
_cell.angle_gamma   90.00
#
_symmetry.space_group_name_H-M   'P 1'
#
loop_
_entity.id
_entity.type
_entity.pdbx_description
1 polymer ?
#
loop_
_entity_poly.entity_id
_entity_poly.type
_entity_poly.pdbx_seq_one_letter_code
_entity_poly.pdbx_strand_id
1 'polypeptide(L)'
;MIIGTDPYRFISGEYHKPLVVTGFEPLDILQGVMMLIDQFCEGRSRTENQYRRVVPQSGNLLAQQAMAEVFAIGGSSEWRGLGTIADSGIGLSAAYADFDAERRFQPSRSKRQMTRVPAAARC
;
A
#
# COMPACT_ATOMS: atom_id res chain seq x y z
N MET A 1 7.33 1.35 -7.82
CA MET A 1 7.78 0.46 -8.92
C MET A 1 6.60 -0.28 -9.55
N ILE A 2 5.82 -1.05 -8.77
CA ILE A 2 4.72 -1.85 -9.31
C ILE A 2 3.52 -1.00 -9.74
N ILE A 3 2.91 -0.24 -8.82
CA ILE A 3 1.70 0.54 -9.09
C ILE A 3 1.96 1.94 -9.67
N GLY A 4 3.24 2.33 -9.77
CA GLY A 4 3.64 3.65 -10.24
C GLY A 4 3.35 4.76 -9.25
N THR A 5 3.10 5.97 -9.75
CA THR A 5 2.78 7.16 -8.94
C THR A 5 1.33 7.59 -9.09
N ASP A 6 0.66 7.21 -10.18
CA ASP A 6 -0.71 7.64 -10.46
C ASP A 6 -1.72 7.26 -9.37
N PRO A 7 -1.70 6.03 -8.80
CA PRO A 7 -2.63 5.65 -7.74
C PRO A 7 -2.48 6.45 -6.45
N TYR A 8 -1.40 7.22 -6.27
CA TYR A 8 -1.21 8.06 -5.08
C TYR A 8 -1.77 9.49 -5.24
N ARG A 9 -2.19 9.89 -6.45
CA ARG A 9 -2.62 11.28 -6.74
C ARG A 9 -3.77 11.76 -5.85
N PHE A 10 -4.66 10.86 -5.44
CA PHE A 10 -5.79 11.17 -4.56
C PHE A 10 -5.33 11.75 -3.21
N ILE A 11 -4.14 11.38 -2.71
CA ILE A 11 -3.62 11.91 -1.44
C ILE A 11 -3.40 13.42 -1.52
N SER A 12 -2.78 13.88 -2.60
CA SER A 12 -2.60 15.32 -2.85
C SER A 12 -3.88 16.02 -3.30
N GLY A 13 -4.74 15.34 -4.08
CA GLY A 13 -5.94 15.93 -4.66
C GLY A 13 -7.11 16.06 -3.69
N GLU A 14 -7.36 15.04 -2.88
CA GLU A 14 -8.51 14.97 -1.97
C GLU A 14 -8.10 15.44 -0.57
N TYR A 15 -6.98 14.94 -0.06
CA TYR A 15 -6.54 15.23 1.33
C TYR A 15 -5.58 16.41 1.44
N HIS A 16 -5.17 17.00 0.30
CA HIS A 16 -4.25 18.13 0.25
C HIS A 16 -2.93 17.86 0.98
N LYS A 17 -2.48 16.59 1.04
CA LYS A 17 -1.20 16.21 1.62
C LYS A 17 -0.14 16.03 0.52
N PRO A 18 0.98 16.78 0.56
CA PRO A 18 2.06 16.60 -0.41
C PRO A 18 2.69 15.21 -0.21
N LEU A 19 3.08 14.58 -1.31
CA LEU A 19 3.66 13.23 -1.30
C LEU A 19 4.80 13.16 -2.30
N VAL A 20 5.92 12.60 -1.88
CA VAL A 20 7.08 12.36 -2.75
C VAL A 20 7.43 10.88 -2.70
N VAL A 21 7.44 10.21 -3.86
CA VAL A 21 7.95 8.85 -4.00
C VAL A 21 9.47 8.90 -4.04
N THR A 22 10.14 8.27 -3.07
CA THR A 22 11.60 8.29 -2.91
C THR A 22 12.22 6.89 -3.09
N GLY A 23 13.52 6.88 -3.33
CA GLY A 23 14.35 5.69 -3.16
C GLY A 23 14.71 5.46 -1.69
N PHE A 24 15.71 4.60 -1.48
CA PHE A 24 16.15 4.16 -0.16
C PHE A 24 17.60 4.57 0.15
N GLU A 25 18.31 5.17 -0.81
CA GLU A 25 19.64 5.72 -0.55
C GLU A 25 19.53 6.98 0.31
N PRO A 26 20.53 7.31 1.15
CA PRO A 26 20.49 8.48 2.01
C PRO A 26 20.16 9.78 1.26
N LEU A 27 20.76 9.97 0.07
CA LEU A 27 20.51 11.14 -0.77
C LEU A 27 19.10 11.16 -1.37
N ASP A 28 18.50 10.00 -1.64
CA ASP A 28 17.11 9.95 -2.13
C ASP A 28 16.13 10.46 -1.08
N ILE A 29 16.34 10.04 0.17
CA ILE A 29 15.52 10.45 1.31
C ILE A 29 15.71 11.94 1.57
N LEU A 30 16.96 12.43 1.61
CA LEU A 30 17.25 13.85 1.83
C LEU A 30 16.61 14.73 0.75
N GLN A 31 16.73 14.34 -0.53
CA GLN A 31 16.10 15.07 -1.62
C GLN A 31 14.57 15.00 -1.53
N GLY A 32 14.00 13.85 -1.18
CA GLY A 32 12.56 13.71 -0.97
C GLY A 32 12.01 14.62 0.13
N VAL A 33 12.74 14.74 1.25
CA VAL A 33 12.41 15.68 2.33
C VAL A 33 12.51 17.13 1.85
N MET A 34 13.56 17.49 1.12
CA MET A 34 13.71 18.83 0.54
C MET A 34 12.53 19.18 -0.39
N MET A 35 12.14 18.27 -1.28
CA MET A 35 10.99 18.47 -2.16
C MET A 35 9.66 18.66 -1.40
N LEU A 36 9.47 17.96 -0.27
CA LEU A 36 8.30 18.17 0.60
C LEU A 36 8.34 19.55 1.28
N ILE A 37 9.50 19.99 1.74
CA ILE A 37 9.68 21.32 2.34
C ILE A 37 9.41 22.41 1.30
N ASP A 38 9.92 22.28 0.08
CA ASP A 38 9.67 23.25 -0.99
C ASP A 38 8.18 23.37 -1.30
N GLN A 39 7.47 22.24 -1.44
CA GLN A 39 6.02 22.25 -1.61
C GLN A 39 5.29 22.94 -0.45
N PHE A 40 5.71 22.71 0.79
CA PHE A 40 5.14 23.35 1.97
C PHE A 40 5.36 24.87 1.95
N CYS A 41 6.59 25.32 1.70
CA CYS A 41 6.95 26.73 1.62
C CYS A 41 6.19 27.46 0.49
N GLU A 42 5.95 26.77 -0.63
CA GLU A 42 5.24 27.31 -1.80
C GLU A 42 3.71 27.17 -1.70
N GLY A 43 3.18 26.56 -0.64
CA GLY A 43 1.75 26.32 -0.50
C GLY A 43 1.17 25.38 -1.57
N ARG A 44 2.00 24.51 -2.15
CA ARG A 44 1.59 23.51 -3.15
C ARG A 44 1.35 22.15 -2.48
N SER A 45 0.48 21.35 -3.09
CA SER A 45 0.27 19.96 -2.69
C SER A 45 0.16 19.09 -3.93
N ARG A 46 1.23 18.34 -4.22
CA ARG A 46 1.38 17.51 -5.41
C ARG A 46 1.99 16.15 -5.04
N THR A 47 1.64 15.16 -5.85
CA THR A 47 2.33 13.86 -5.89
C THR A 47 3.53 13.99 -6.83
N GLU A 48 4.73 14.02 -6.27
CA GLU A 48 5.99 14.13 -7.02
C GLU A 48 6.80 12.83 -6.91
N ASN A 49 7.74 12.65 -7.85
CA ASN A 49 8.54 11.44 -7.96
C ASN A 49 10.01 11.82 -7.99
N GLN A 50 10.71 11.57 -6.88
CA GLN A 50 12.16 11.67 -6.77
C GLN A 50 12.82 10.41 -7.37
N TYR A 51 12.17 9.25 -7.20
CA TYR A 51 12.71 7.95 -7.62
C TYR A 51 12.46 7.58 -9.08
N ARG A 52 12.52 8.55 -10.00
CA ARG A 52 12.15 8.39 -11.43
C ARG A 52 12.95 7.31 -12.15
N ARG A 53 14.17 7.03 -11.68
CA ARG A 53 15.04 5.99 -12.25
C ARG A 53 14.51 4.56 -12.05
N VAL A 54 13.61 4.34 -11.09
CA VAL A 54 13.01 3.02 -10.79
C VAL A 54 11.49 3.01 -10.89
N VAL A 55 10.83 4.14 -10.60
CA VAL A 55 9.37 4.21 -10.54
C VAL A 55 8.82 4.99 -11.73
N PRO A 56 8.34 4.32 -12.79
CA PRO A 56 7.59 4.98 -13.85
C PRO A 56 6.21 5.41 -13.34
N GLN A 57 5.63 6.40 -14.00
CA GLN A 57 4.34 6.99 -13.59
C GLN A 57 3.21 5.95 -13.56
N SER A 58 3.09 5.13 -14.61
CA SER A 58 2.09 4.07 -14.74
C SER A 58 2.46 2.78 -13.98
N GLY A 59 3.67 2.70 -13.44
CA GLY A 59 4.19 1.47 -12.84
C GLY A 59 4.50 0.36 -13.85
N ASN A 60 4.61 -0.86 -13.35
CA ASN A 60 4.80 -2.06 -14.14
C ASN A 60 3.45 -2.68 -14.52
N LEU A 61 3.02 -2.47 -15.76
CA LEU A 61 1.72 -2.92 -16.25
C LEU A 61 1.58 -4.45 -16.27
N LEU A 62 2.64 -5.19 -16.61
CA LEU A 62 2.61 -6.65 -16.61
C LEU A 62 2.40 -7.21 -15.20
N ALA A 63 3.09 -6.64 -14.21
CA ALA A 63 2.90 -7.02 -12.82
C ALA A 63 1.50 -6.66 -12.32
N GLN A 64 0.97 -5.49 -12.67
CA GLN A 64 -0.40 -5.11 -12.31
C GLN A 64 -1.45 -6.04 -12.94
N GLN A 65 -1.26 -6.46 -14.19
CA GLN A 65 -2.13 -7.43 -14.87
C GLN A 65 -2.12 -8.78 -14.16
N ALA A 66 -0.94 -9.32 -13.85
CA ALA A 66 -0.83 -10.58 -13.12
C ALA A 66 -1.48 -10.49 -11.72
N MET A 67 -1.29 -9.37 -11.02
CA MET A 67 -1.94 -9.14 -9.73
C MET A 67 -3.48 -9.09 -9.85
N ALA A 68 -4.00 -8.42 -10.88
CA ALA A 68 -5.44 -8.30 -11.12
C ALA A 68 -6.09 -9.62 -11.59
N GLU A 69 -5.31 -10.49 -12.24
CA GLU A 69 -5.75 -11.83 -12.66
C GLU A 69 -5.83 -12.78 -11.46
N VAL A 70 -4.79 -12.80 -10.63
CA VAL A 70 -4.67 -13.78 -9.54
C VAL A 70 -5.43 -13.35 -8.28
N PHE A 71 -5.56 -12.05 -8.03
CA PHE A 71 -6.09 -11.53 -6.77
C PHE A 71 -7.34 -10.68 -6.96
N ALA A 72 -8.19 -10.65 -5.94
CA ALA A 72 -9.34 -9.78 -5.83
C ALA A 72 -9.38 -9.13 -4.45
N ILE A 73 -9.99 -7.93 -4.37
CA ILE A 73 -10.25 -7.28 -3.08
C ILE A 73 -11.26 -8.14 -2.30
N GLY A 74 -10.85 -8.62 -1.13
CA GLY A 74 -11.61 -9.50 -0.25
C GLY A 74 -12.44 -8.77 0.81
N GLY A 75 -12.63 -7.46 0.67
CA GLY A 75 -13.31 -6.60 1.64
C GLY A 75 -12.38 -6.16 2.77
N SER A 76 -12.90 -6.08 4.00
CA SER A 76 -12.14 -5.60 5.15
C SER A 76 -11.16 -6.64 5.68
N SER A 77 -9.99 -6.20 6.13
CA SER A 77 -8.98 -7.05 6.76
C SER A 77 -8.47 -6.45 8.05
N GLU A 78 -8.12 -7.30 9.02
CA GLU A 78 -7.46 -6.91 10.27
C GLU A 78 -5.99 -6.57 10.01
N TRP A 79 -5.60 -5.37 10.40
CA TRP A 79 -4.21 -4.92 10.43
C TRP A 79 -3.74 -4.91 11.87
N ARG A 80 -2.76 -5.75 12.19
CA ARG A 80 -2.23 -5.88 13.55
C ARG A 80 -1.77 -4.51 14.08
N GLY A 81 -2.31 -4.09 15.21
CA GLY A 81 -2.02 -2.79 15.83
C GLY A 81 -2.89 -1.63 15.33
N LEU A 82 -3.57 -1.78 14.20
CA LEU A 82 -4.39 -0.73 13.55
C LEU A 82 -5.89 -1.07 13.50
N GLY A 83 -6.25 -2.32 13.77
CA GLY A 83 -7.62 -2.83 13.67
C GLY A 83 -8.02 -3.15 12.23
N THR A 84 -9.30 -3.38 11.99
CA THR A 84 -9.80 -3.71 10.65
C THR A 84 -9.97 -2.47 9.76
N ILE A 85 -9.41 -2.56 8.55
CA ILE A 85 -9.46 -1.52 7.52
C ILE A 85 -10.30 -2.03 6.35
N ALA A 86 -11.27 -1.21 5.91
CA ALA A 86 -12.11 -1.50 4.76
C ALA A 86 -11.29 -1.62 3.46
N ASP A 87 -11.73 -2.49 2.55
CA ASP A 87 -11.15 -2.71 1.22
C ASP A 87 -9.63 -2.95 1.20
N SER A 88 -9.10 -3.49 2.30
CA SER A 88 -7.67 -3.79 2.48
C SER A 88 -7.35 -5.28 2.46
N GLY A 89 -8.38 -6.13 2.49
CA GLY A 89 -8.26 -7.56 2.34
C GLY A 89 -8.03 -7.92 0.88
N ILE A 90 -7.19 -8.92 0.66
CA ILE A 90 -6.94 -9.49 -0.66
C ILE A 90 -7.13 -11.00 -0.55
N GLY A 91 -7.87 -11.58 -1.49
CA GLY A 91 -8.04 -13.01 -1.66
C GLY A 91 -7.65 -13.44 -3.06
N LEU A 92 -7.57 -14.76 -3.28
CA LEU A 92 -7.42 -15.30 -4.63
C LEU A 92 -8.72 -15.08 -5.43
N SER A 93 -8.56 -14.77 -6.72
CA SER A 93 -9.69 -14.61 -7.62
C SER A 93 -10.40 -15.96 -7.82
N ALA A 94 -11.63 -15.93 -8.35
CA ALA A 94 -12.41 -17.15 -8.57
C ALA A 94 -11.69 -18.16 -9.48
N ALA A 95 -10.92 -17.68 -10.47
CA ALA A 95 -10.15 -18.51 -11.38
C ALA A 95 -8.98 -19.25 -10.68
N TYR A 96 -8.53 -18.75 -9.53
CA TYR A 96 -7.42 -19.32 -8.75
C TYR A 96 -7.90 -19.93 -7.42
N ALA A 97 -9.21 -20.16 -7.27
CA ALA A 97 -9.82 -20.69 -6.05
C ALA A 97 -9.22 -22.03 -5.59
N ASP A 98 -8.77 -22.88 -6.52
CA ASP A 98 -8.20 -24.19 -6.22
C ASP A 98 -6.85 -24.10 -5.49
N PHE A 99 -6.20 -22.94 -5.55
CA PHE A 99 -4.95 -22.65 -4.84
C PHE A 99 -5.18 -22.03 -3.45
N ASP A 100 -6.44 -21.76 -3.07
CA ASP A 100 -6.79 -21.15 -1.80
C ASP A 100 -6.82 -22.20 -0.67
N ALA A 101 -5.85 -22.13 0.23
CA ALA A 101 -5.75 -23.01 1.38
C ALA A 101 -6.88 -22.80 2.41
N GLU A 102 -7.36 -21.56 2.59
CA GLU A 102 -8.47 -21.29 3.51
C GLU A 102 -9.75 -21.97 3.00
N ARG A 103 -9.98 -21.93 1.68
CA ARG A 103 -11.11 -22.64 1.05
C ARG A 103 -10.94 -24.15 1.08
N ARG A 104 -9.73 -24.66 0.81
CA ARG A 104 -9.45 -26.10 0.74
C ARG A 104 -9.54 -26.79 2.10
N PHE A 105 -8.97 -26.18 3.14
CA PHE A 105 -8.82 -26.83 4.46
C PHE A 105 -9.83 -26.34 5.49
N GLN A 106 -10.53 -25.23 5.23
CA GLN A 106 -11.56 -24.67 6.10
C GLN A 106 -11.12 -24.63 7.58
N PRO A 107 -9.95 -24.03 7.89
CA PRO A 107 -9.42 -24.05 9.24
C PRO A 107 -10.39 -23.37 10.20
N SER A 108 -10.67 -24.02 11.33
CA SER A 108 -11.48 -23.39 12.36
C SER A 108 -10.71 -22.22 12.96
N ARG A 109 -11.28 -21.01 12.85
CA ARG A 109 -10.73 -19.83 13.53
C ARG A 109 -10.85 -20.04 15.03
N SER A 110 -9.74 -20.41 15.68
CA SER A 110 -9.66 -20.45 17.14
C SER A 110 -9.96 -19.06 17.69
N LYS A 111 -10.96 -18.95 18.56
CA LYS A 111 -11.29 -17.71 19.30
C LYS A 111 -10.17 -17.29 20.27
N ARG A 112 -9.08 -18.05 20.41
CA ARG A 112 -7.95 -17.68 21.26
C ARG A 112 -7.11 -16.59 20.57
N GLN A 113 -7.36 -15.37 21.04
CA GLN A 113 -6.61 -14.14 20.81
C GLN A 113 -6.62 -13.59 19.38
N MET A 114 -7.70 -12.86 19.09
CA MET A 114 -7.65 -11.68 18.23
C MET A 114 -6.50 -10.79 18.74
N THR A 115 -5.38 -10.79 18.01
CA THR A 115 -4.28 -9.81 18.03
C THR A 115 -4.16 -8.95 19.29
N ARG A 116 -3.92 -9.57 20.46
CA ARG A 116 -3.46 -8.83 21.64
C ARG A 116 -2.00 -8.48 21.42
N VAL A 117 -1.75 -7.28 20.93
CA VAL A 117 -0.45 -6.64 21.11
C VAL A 117 -0.16 -6.64 22.62
N PRO A 118 1.00 -7.15 23.08
CA PRO A 118 1.34 -7.17 24.51
C PRO A 118 1.21 -5.76 25.11
N ALA A 119 0.79 -5.64 26.38
CA ALA A 119 0.49 -4.34 26.99
C ALA A 119 1.67 -3.33 26.96
N ALA A 120 2.91 -3.82 26.89
CA ALA A 120 4.12 -3.00 26.82
C ALA A 120 4.52 -2.60 25.38
N ALA A 121 3.95 -3.23 24.35
CA ALA A 121 4.27 -2.90 22.97
C ALA A 121 3.59 -1.58 22.55
N ARG A 122 4.31 -0.83 21.71
CA ARG A 122 3.90 0.48 21.17
C ARG A 122 3.75 0.42 19.64
N CYS A 123 3.71 -0.79 19.09
CA CYS A 123 3.46 -1.09 17.69
C CYS A 123 2.02 -1.55 17.46
#